data_AF-A0A820MQG9-F1
#
_entry.id   AF-A0A820MQG9-F1
#
_cell.length_a   1.000
_cell.length_b   1.000
_cell.length_c   1.000
_cell.angle_alpha   90.00
_cell.angle_beta   90.00
_cell.angle_gamma   90.00
#
_symmetry.space_group_name_H-M   'P 1'
#
loop_
_entity.id
_entity.type
_entity.pdbx_description
1 polymer ?
#
loop_
_entity_poly.entity_id
_entity_poly.type
_entity_poly.pdbx_seq_one_letter_code
_entity_poly.pdbx_strand_id
1 'polypeptide(L)'
;AYYNVNAVNLLRNILVGGIDVELEDILAEGKRFTQCKSPEMFQKRKRARVALVAICNLIPDIDTRSDPVTFSSLFCISLEYHRMVVMGIYRLLDVLLKRDPNWKGNQSINDQKRIVIYYP
;
A
#
# COMPACT_ATOMS: atom_id res chain seq x y z
N ALA A 1 9.60 21.09 -0.61
CA ALA A 1 10.13 20.76 -1.94
C ALA A 1 11.61 21.13 -2.15
N TYR A 2 12.28 21.73 -1.16
CA TYR A 2 13.64 22.29 -1.30
C TYR A 2 14.70 21.28 -1.76
N TYR A 3 14.65 20.02 -1.30
CA TYR A 3 15.67 19.01 -1.63
C TYR A 3 15.33 18.13 -2.83
N ASN A 4 14.07 17.77 -3.03
CA ASN A 4 13.64 16.95 -4.16
C ASN A 4 12.19 17.27 -4.53
N VAL A 5 12.02 18.03 -5.61
CA VAL A 5 10.70 18.40 -6.14
C VAL A 5 9.97 17.16 -6.66
N ASN A 6 10.69 16.20 -7.24
CA ASN A 6 10.10 14.97 -7.78
C ASN A 6 9.48 14.10 -6.67
N ALA A 7 10.07 14.07 -5.47
CA ALA A 7 9.50 13.37 -4.34
C ALA A 7 8.14 13.95 -3.89
N VAL A 8 8.02 15.29 -3.91
CA VAL A 8 6.75 15.97 -3.57
C VAL A 8 5.69 15.66 -4.63
N ASN A 9 6.05 15.73 -5.91
CA ASN A 9 5.14 15.40 -7.00
C ASN A 9 4.69 13.94 -6.95
N LEU A 10 5.60 13.03 -6.60
CA LEU A 10 5.27 11.62 -6.39
C LEU A 10 4.28 11.43 -5.24
N LEU A 11 4.51 12.08 -4.09
CA LEU A 11 3.61 12.00 -2.94
C LEU A 11 2.22 12.57 -3.28
N ARG A 12 2.16 13.69 -4.00
CA ARG A 12 0.89 14.28 -4.47
C ARG A 12 0.13 13.31 -5.37
N ASN A 13 0.84 12.61 -6.26
CA ASN A 13 0.24 11.62 -7.14
C ASN A 13 -0.29 10.41 -6.38
N ILE A 14 0.42 9.93 -5.36
CA ILE A 14 -0.02 8.79 -4.56
C ILE A 14 -1.18 9.14 -3.64
N LEU A 15 -1.11 10.28 -2.94
CA LEU A 15 -2.10 10.66 -1.92
C LEU A 15 -3.39 11.20 -2.51
N VAL A 16 -3.29 12.04 -3.55
CA VAL A 16 -4.45 12.72 -4.15
C VAL A 16 -4.94 11.98 -5.40
N GLY A 17 -4.28 10.90 -5.78
CA GLY A 17 -4.66 10.07 -6.94
C GLY A 17 -4.21 10.61 -8.30
N GLY A 18 -3.26 11.55 -8.31
CA GLY A 18 -2.66 12.12 -9.53
C GLY A 18 -3.49 13.27 -10.08
N ILE A 19 -3.56 14.39 -9.37
CA ILE A 19 -4.07 15.62 -9.95
C ILE A 19 -3.10 16.05 -11.06
N ASP A 20 -3.57 15.96 -12.30
CA ASP A 20 -2.85 16.44 -13.47
C ASP A 20 -2.88 17.98 -13.48
N VAL A 21 -1.87 18.63 -14.07
CA VAL A 21 -1.82 20.10 -14.15
C VAL A 21 -3.03 20.63 -14.92
N GLU A 22 -3.43 19.93 -15.99
CA GLU A 22 -4.67 20.22 -16.73
C GLU A 22 -5.92 20.24 -15.83
N LEU A 23 -5.92 19.41 -14.77
CA LEU A 23 -7.03 19.33 -13.83
C LEU A 23 -7.04 20.52 -12.86
N GLU A 24 -5.87 21.02 -12.47
CA GLU A 24 -5.74 22.23 -11.64
C GLU A 24 -6.25 23.46 -12.42
N ASP A 25 -5.94 23.56 -13.72
CA ASP A 25 -6.41 24.67 -14.57
C ASP A 25 -7.94 24.66 -14.75
N ILE A 26 -8.54 23.49 -15.01
CA ILE A 26 -10.01 23.35 -15.11
C ILE A 26 -10.71 23.75 -13.80
N LEU A 27 -10.10 23.40 -12.66
CA LEU A 27 -10.61 23.79 -11.35
C LEU A 27 -10.46 25.29 -11.11
N ALA A 28 -9.35 25.89 -11.52
CA ALA A 28 -9.10 27.33 -11.43
C ALA A 28 -10.12 28.16 -12.24
N GLU A 29 -10.58 27.62 -13.37
CA GLU A 29 -11.64 28.21 -14.20
C GLU A 29 -13.06 28.06 -13.58
N GLY A 30 -13.20 27.42 -12.41
CA GLY A 30 -14.49 27.22 -11.74
C GLY A 30 -15.41 26.20 -12.41
N LYS A 31 -14.89 25.42 -13.38
CA LYS A 31 -15.66 24.41 -14.10
C LYS A 31 -15.87 23.18 -13.21
N ARG A 32 -17.04 22.56 -13.36
CA ARG A 32 -17.37 21.29 -12.68
C ARG A 32 -16.95 20.10 -13.54
N PHE A 33 -16.50 19.04 -12.88
CA PHE A 33 -16.18 17.79 -13.57
C PHE A 33 -17.43 17.22 -14.25
N THR A 34 -17.34 17.05 -15.57
CA THR A 34 -18.35 16.34 -16.37
C THR A 34 -17.94 14.87 -16.49
N GLN A 35 -18.94 13.99 -16.67
CA GLN A 35 -18.66 12.56 -16.83
C GLN A 35 -17.79 12.32 -18.07
N CYS A 36 -16.67 11.62 -17.91
CA CYS A 36 -15.72 11.35 -18.99
C CYS A 36 -16.34 10.50 -20.10
N LYS A 37 -16.18 10.89 -21.37
CA LYS A 37 -16.80 10.20 -22.52
C LYS A 37 -15.82 9.67 -23.56
N SER A 38 -14.54 10.07 -23.56
CA SER A 38 -13.58 9.63 -24.60
C SER A 38 -12.77 8.39 -24.17
N PRO A 39 -12.45 7.47 -25.11
CA PRO A 39 -11.66 6.26 -24.85
C PRO A 39 -10.26 6.56 -24.29
N GLU A 40 -9.64 7.67 -24.71
CA GLU A 40 -8.33 8.12 -24.20
C GLU A 40 -8.39 8.45 -22.70
N MET A 41 -9.50 9.04 -22.22
CA MET A 41 -9.69 9.35 -20.81
C MET A 41 -9.88 8.10 -19.93
N PHE A 42 -10.34 6.98 -20.50
CA PHE A 42 -10.36 5.70 -19.77
C PHE A 42 -8.96 5.14 -19.55
N GLN A 43 -8.01 5.40 -20.45
CA GLN A 43 -6.62 5.01 -20.25
C GLN A 43 -5.99 5.75 -19.06
N LYS A 44 -6.33 7.03 -18.86
CA LYS A 44 -5.90 7.82 -17.68
C LYS A 44 -6.33 7.20 -16.34
N ARG A 45 -7.29 6.23 -16.32
CA ARG A 45 -7.73 5.51 -15.11
C ARG A 45 -6.84 4.31 -14.72
N LYS A 46 -5.93 3.86 -15.58
CA LYS A 46 -5.03 2.71 -15.33
C LYS A 46 -3.84 3.09 -14.42
N ARG A 47 -4.12 3.76 -13.30
CA ARG A 47 -3.10 4.16 -12.33
C ARG A 47 -2.96 3.10 -11.24
N ALA A 48 -1.77 3.00 -10.66
CA ALA A 48 -1.53 2.16 -9.50
C ALA A 48 -2.43 2.61 -8.34
N ARG A 49 -2.90 1.64 -7.54
CA ARG A 49 -3.73 1.88 -6.36
C ARG A 49 -2.99 1.37 -5.14
N VAL A 50 -3.19 2.04 -4.01
CA VAL A 50 -2.68 1.60 -2.72
C VAL A 50 -3.78 0.86 -1.99
N ALA A 51 -3.48 -0.34 -1.51
CA ALA A 51 -4.42 -1.17 -0.76
C ALA A 51 -3.69 -2.02 0.28
N LEU A 52 -4.40 -2.39 1.34
CA LEU A 52 -3.98 -3.46 2.24
C LEU A 52 -4.47 -4.78 1.69
N VAL A 53 -3.58 -5.76 1.60
CA VAL A 53 -3.90 -7.10 1.09
C VAL A 53 -3.54 -8.14 2.14
N ALA A 54 -4.45 -9.08 2.36
CA ALA A 54 -4.20 -10.20 3.25
C ALA A 54 -3.14 -11.12 2.62
N ILE A 55 -2.15 -11.54 3.41
CA ILE A 55 -1.01 -12.32 2.90
C ILE A 55 -1.45 -13.66 2.29
N CYS A 56 -2.48 -14.29 2.86
CA CYS A 56 -3.09 -15.52 2.34
C CYS A 56 -3.65 -15.39 0.91
N ASN A 57 -3.97 -14.17 0.45
CA ASN A 57 -4.41 -13.93 -0.92
C ASN A 57 -3.25 -13.80 -1.92
N LEU A 58 -2.05 -13.48 -1.44
CA LEU A 58 -0.84 -13.32 -2.26
C LEU A 58 -0.07 -14.63 -2.38
N ILE A 59 -0.06 -15.43 -1.31
CA ILE A 59 0.62 -16.70 -1.25
C ILE A 59 -0.42 -17.74 -0.80
N PRO A 60 -0.94 -18.55 -1.72
CA PRO A 60 -1.73 -19.73 -1.37
C PRO A 60 -0.91 -20.62 -0.43
N ASP A 61 -1.56 -21.26 0.53
CA ASP A 61 -0.94 -22.24 1.43
C ASP A 61 0.15 -21.69 2.36
N ILE A 62 0.15 -20.38 2.65
CA ILE A 62 1.13 -19.79 3.57
C ILE A 62 1.09 -20.42 4.98
N ASP A 63 -0.09 -20.86 5.43
CA ASP A 63 -0.27 -21.43 6.77
C ASP A 63 0.19 -22.89 6.87
N THR A 64 0.27 -23.61 5.74
CA THR A 64 0.68 -25.04 5.69
C THR A 64 2.13 -25.22 5.24
N ARG A 65 2.80 -24.15 4.82
CA ARG A 65 4.18 -24.19 4.37
C ARG A 65 5.16 -24.42 5.53
N SER A 66 6.06 -25.39 5.36
CA SER A 66 7.10 -25.71 6.35
C SER A 66 8.18 -24.62 6.45
N ASP A 67 8.46 -23.91 5.34
CA ASP A 67 9.51 -22.89 5.29
C ASP A 67 8.96 -21.49 5.62
N PRO A 68 9.70 -20.70 6.43
CA PRO A 68 9.28 -19.33 6.73
C PRO A 68 9.30 -18.47 5.46
N VAL A 69 8.20 -17.78 5.22
CA VAL A 69 8.12 -16.78 4.14
C VAL A 69 8.88 -15.53 4.55
N THR A 70 9.89 -15.15 3.76
CA THR A 70 10.64 -13.91 3.94
C THR A 70 9.95 -12.75 3.25
N PHE A 71 10.24 -11.52 3.67
CA PHE A 71 9.69 -10.34 2.98
C PHE A 71 10.16 -10.27 1.53
N SER A 72 11.41 -10.64 1.25
CA SER A 72 11.95 -10.69 -0.10
C SER A 72 11.18 -11.65 -1.00
N SER A 73 10.82 -12.85 -0.52
CA SER A 73 10.05 -13.79 -1.34
C SER A 73 8.63 -13.28 -1.59
N LEU A 74 7.99 -12.69 -0.57
CA LEU A 74 6.69 -12.03 -0.71
C LEU A 74 6.74 -10.92 -1.77
N PHE A 75 7.79 -10.09 -1.75
CA PHE A 75 7.97 -9.02 -2.72
C PHE A 75 8.11 -9.56 -4.15
N CYS A 76 8.98 -10.56 -4.36
CA CYS A 76 9.18 -11.16 -5.69
C CYS A 76 7.89 -11.78 -6.24
N ILE A 77 7.19 -12.59 -5.42
CA ILE A 77 5.93 -13.24 -5.81
C ILE A 77 4.86 -12.20 -6.18
N SER A 78 4.72 -11.15 -5.35
CA SER A 78 3.74 -10.08 -5.58
C SER A 78 4.02 -9.33 -6.89
N LEU A 79 5.29 -9.10 -7.22
CA LEU A 79 5.69 -8.38 -8.41
C LEU A 79 5.49 -9.23 -9.68
N GLU A 80 5.89 -10.49 -9.63
CA GLU A 80 5.85 -11.42 -10.76
C GLU A 80 4.42 -11.79 -11.14
N TYR A 81 3.61 -12.21 -10.16
CA TYR A 81 2.29 -12.77 -10.41
C TYR A 81 1.17 -11.74 -10.35
N HIS A 82 1.29 -10.72 -9.50
CA HIS A 82 0.20 -9.75 -9.27
C HIS A 82 0.48 -8.34 -9.80
N ARG A 83 1.70 -8.08 -10.30
CA ARG A 83 2.14 -6.72 -10.69
C ARG A 83 1.98 -5.71 -9.56
N MET A 84 2.18 -6.17 -8.33
CA MET A 84 2.03 -5.39 -7.11
C MET A 84 3.39 -5.11 -6.48
N VAL A 85 3.58 -3.88 -6.02
CA VAL A 85 4.76 -3.48 -5.23
C VAL A 85 4.37 -3.49 -3.75
N VAL A 86 5.02 -4.34 -2.96
CA VAL A 86 4.79 -4.43 -1.51
C VAL A 86 5.67 -3.41 -0.81
N MET A 87 5.06 -2.43 -0.14
CA MET A 87 5.77 -1.33 0.54
C MET A 87 6.09 -1.62 2.01
N GLY A 88 5.39 -2.58 2.62
CA GLY A 88 5.55 -2.89 4.03
C GLY A 88 4.55 -3.91 4.53
N ILE A 89 4.62 -4.21 5.83
CA ILE A 89 3.78 -5.21 6.50
C ILE A 89 2.97 -4.52 7.60
N TYR A 90 1.66 -4.81 7.66
CA TYR A 90 0.77 -4.36 8.73
C TYR A 90 0.57 -5.48 9.77
N ARG A 91 1.54 -5.60 10.68
CA ARG A 91 1.70 -6.74 11.59
C ARG A 91 0.93 -6.53 12.90
N LEU A 92 0.29 -7.59 13.41
CA LEU A 92 -0.36 -7.57 14.72
C LEU A 92 0.67 -7.34 15.83
N LEU A 93 0.37 -6.39 16.71
CA LEU A 93 1.25 -5.98 17.81
C LEU A 93 1.50 -7.14 18.78
N ASP A 94 0.46 -7.88 19.13
CA ASP A 94 0.54 -9.03 20.05
C ASP A 94 1.51 -10.11 19.55
N VAL A 95 1.57 -10.35 18.23
CA VAL A 95 2.51 -11.32 17.64
C VAL A 95 3.96 -10.86 17.83
N LEU A 96 4.19 -9.55 17.81
CA LEU A 96 5.51 -8.98 18.01
C LEU A 96 5.93 -9.03 19.48
N LEU A 97 5.02 -8.67 20.39
CA LEU A 97 5.28 -8.65 21.83
C LEU A 97 5.48 -10.06 22.40
N LYS A 98 4.79 -11.08 21.86
CA LYS A 98 5.04 -12.49 22.21
C LYS A 98 6.45 -12.99 21.89
N ARG A 99 7.16 -12.32 20.96
CA ARG A 99 8.55 -12.67 20.64
C ARG A 99 9.55 -12.03 21.61
N ASP A 100 9.14 -11.04 22.41
CA ASP A 100 10.01 -10.41 23.39
C ASP A 100 10.00 -11.24 24.69
N PRO A 101 11.14 -11.84 25.10
CA PRO A 101 11.23 -12.65 26.31
C PRO A 101 10.98 -11.85 27.60
N ASN A 102 11.02 -10.51 27.55
CA ASN A 102 10.83 -9.65 28.71
C ASN A 102 9.40 -9.09 28.85
N TRP A 103 8.50 -9.43 27.92
CA TRP A 103 7.13 -8.89 27.94
C TRP A 103 6.30 -9.48 29.09
N LYS A 104 5.92 -8.64 30.07
CA LYS A 104 5.08 -9.00 31.22
C LYS A 104 3.62 -8.51 31.13
N GLY A 105 3.16 -8.10 29.94
CA GLY A 105 1.83 -7.50 29.78
C GLY A 105 0.68 -8.50 29.90
N ASN A 106 -0.42 -8.10 30.54
CA ASN A 106 -1.66 -8.87 30.58
C ASN A 106 -2.24 -9.02 29.17
N GLN A 107 -2.42 -10.26 28.73
CA GLN A 107 -3.00 -10.56 27.42
C GLN A 107 -4.49 -10.23 27.43
N SER A 108 -4.88 -9.14 26.77
CA SER A 108 -6.24 -9.03 26.27
C SER A 108 -6.33 -9.92 25.04
N ILE A 109 -7.17 -10.95 25.07
CA ILE A 109 -7.35 -11.93 23.99
C ILE A 109 -7.83 -11.29 22.66
N ASN A 110 -8.17 -9.99 22.65
CA ASN A 110 -8.81 -9.29 21.55
C ASN A 110 -8.09 -8.00 21.08
N ASP A 111 -6.81 -7.78 21.42
CA ASP A 111 -6.14 -6.55 20.99
C ASP A 111 -5.77 -6.62 19.48
N GLN A 112 -6.60 -6.00 18.63
CA GLN A 112 -6.41 -5.98 17.17
C GLN A 112 -5.43 -4.89 16.70
N LYS A 113 -4.66 -4.31 17.62
CA LYS A 113 -3.66 -3.28 17.29
C LYS A 113 -2.61 -3.84 16.34
N ARG A 114 -2.24 -3.04 15.35
CA ARG A 114 -1.25 -3.37 14.34
C ARG A 114 -0.23 -2.26 14.23
N ILE A 115 1.00 -2.65 13.93
CA ILE A 115 2.09 -1.74 13.63
C ILE A 115 2.41 -1.83 12.13
N VAL A 116 2.81 -0.69 11.57
CA VAL A 116 3.32 -0.63 10.19
C VAL A 116 4.83 -0.82 10.24
N ILE A 117 5.33 -1.78 9.46
CA ILE A 117 6.77 -1.96 9.26
C ILE A 117 7.06 -1.68 7.79
N TYR A 118 7.83 -0.63 7.52
CA TYR A 118 8.27 -0.23 6.18
C TYR A 118 9.62 -0.86 5.86
N TYR A 119 9.76 -1.45 4.67
CA TYR A 119 10.98 -2.13 4.21
C TYR A 119 11.64 -3.05 5.25
N PRO A 120 10.90 -4.06 5.78
CA PRO A 120 11.42 -5.01 6.76
C PRO A 120 12.46 -5.99 6.20
#